data_AF-A0A1L6JG48-F1
#
_entry.id   AF-A0A1L6JG48-F1
#
_cell.length_a   1.000
_cell.length_b   1.000
_cell.length_c   1.000
_cell.angle_alpha   90.00
_cell.angle_beta   90.00
_cell.angle_gamma   90.00
#
_symmetry.space_group_name_H-M   'P 1'
#
loop_
_entity.id
_entity.type
_entity.pdbx_description
1 polymer ?
#
loop_
_entity_poly.entity_id
_entity_poly.type
_entity_poly.pdbx_seq_one_letter_code
_entity_poly.pdbx_strand_id
1 'polypeptide(L)'
;MACGAAGFVLPAAARPGSAKALIAAARRQVGVTLHYDPAYSRIPFPNGDVPRAKGVCTDVLIRAYRDALALDLQALLNADMRAQFAAYPRNWGLRSPDRNIDHRRVPNLATYFRRRGAALPLPAAPDGWQPGDIFTSLIGGRLPHTGIVSDRRGPNGWLVIHNIGAGTREEDALSAHPLTGRFRWAIA
;
A
#
# COMPACT_ATOMS: atom_id res chain seq x y z
N MET A 1 30.13 -29.04 7.27
CA MET A 1 29.99 -27.67 6.72
C MET A 1 28.56 -27.21 6.97
N ALA A 2 28.35 -26.33 7.95
CA ALA A 2 27.02 -25.85 8.32
C ALA A 2 26.64 -24.65 7.44
N CYS A 3 25.53 -24.77 6.70
CA CYS A 3 24.88 -23.65 6.04
C CYS A 3 24.30 -22.70 7.10
N GLY A 4 24.87 -21.50 7.22
CA GLY A 4 24.33 -20.44 8.07
C GLY A 4 23.01 -19.92 7.51
N ALA A 5 21.91 -20.14 8.24
CA ALA A 5 20.66 -19.46 8.00
C ALA A 5 20.83 -17.98 8.38
N ALA A 6 20.89 -17.09 7.40
CA ALA A 6 20.80 -15.65 7.64
C ALA A 6 19.37 -15.35 8.12
N GLY A 7 19.20 -15.30 9.44
CA GLY A 7 17.95 -14.87 10.07
C GLY A 7 17.67 -13.42 9.71
N PHE A 8 16.50 -13.16 9.14
CA PHE A 8 15.96 -11.79 9.04
C PHE A 8 15.67 -11.31 10.46
N VAL A 9 16.56 -10.48 11.00
CA VAL A 9 16.28 -9.71 12.20
C VAL A 9 15.23 -8.67 11.83
N LEU A 10 14.01 -8.80 12.37
CA LEU A 10 13.05 -7.71 12.38
C LEU A 10 13.69 -6.55 13.13
N PRO A 11 13.81 -5.34 12.53
CA PRO A 11 14.40 -4.23 13.24
C PRO A 11 13.58 -3.95 14.50
N ALA A 12 14.28 -3.69 15.62
CA ALA A 12 13.69 -3.11 16.83
C ALA A 12 12.82 -1.92 16.42
N ALA A 13 11.69 -1.70 17.11
CA ALA A 13 10.66 -0.71 16.77
C ALA A 13 11.27 0.61 16.29
N ALA A 14 11.43 0.73 14.97
CA ALA A 14 12.00 1.92 14.35
C ALA A 14 11.06 3.07 14.70
N ARG A 15 11.63 4.25 15.03
CA ARG A 15 10.81 5.43 15.27
C ARG A 15 9.84 5.58 14.09
N PRO A 16 8.55 5.81 14.37
CA PRO A 16 7.57 5.97 13.31
C PRO A 16 8.05 7.05 12.34
N GLY A 17 7.96 6.76 11.05
CA GLY A 17 8.32 7.69 9.98
C GLY A 17 7.43 8.92 9.97
N SER A 18 7.69 9.85 9.07
CA SER A 18 6.87 11.06 8.95
C SER A 18 5.71 10.83 7.98
N ALA A 19 4.47 11.09 8.41
CA ALA A 19 3.32 11.13 7.51
C ALA A 19 3.54 12.12 6.35
N LYS A 20 4.10 13.30 6.65
CA LYS A 20 4.46 14.31 5.64
C LYS A 20 5.46 13.76 4.60
N ALA A 21 6.47 13.00 5.03
CA ALA A 21 7.43 12.40 4.11
C ALA A 21 6.79 11.33 3.22
N LEU A 22 5.91 10.48 3.80
CA LEU A 22 5.16 9.47 3.05
C LEU A 22 4.28 10.13 1.97
N ILE A 23 3.50 11.14 2.35
CA ILE A 23 2.63 11.88 1.42
C ILE A 23 3.47 12.57 0.34
N ALA A 24 4.58 13.21 0.70
CA ALA A 24 5.48 13.84 -0.28
C ALA A 24 6.04 12.81 -1.28
N ALA A 25 6.40 11.61 -0.83
CA ALA A 25 6.87 10.54 -1.72
C ALA A 25 5.76 9.98 -2.61
N ALA A 26 4.54 9.84 -2.11
CA ALA A 26 3.38 9.50 -2.93
C ALA A 26 3.13 10.56 -4.00
N ARG A 27 3.14 11.84 -3.62
CA ARG A 27 2.91 12.97 -4.52
C ARG A 27 3.96 13.09 -5.62
N ARG A 28 5.24 12.79 -5.34
CA ARG A 28 6.31 12.77 -6.35
C ARG A 28 6.07 11.77 -7.50
N GLN A 29 5.10 10.86 -7.36
CA GLN A 29 4.75 9.92 -8.42
C GLN A 29 3.74 10.50 -9.42
N VAL A 30 3.09 11.63 -9.09
CA VAL A 30 2.25 12.39 -10.04
C VAL A 30 3.12 12.89 -11.18
N GLY A 31 2.72 12.60 -12.42
CA GLY A 31 3.52 12.89 -13.63
C GLY A 31 4.69 11.93 -13.87
N VAL A 32 4.94 10.97 -12.97
CA VAL A 32 5.93 9.91 -13.16
C VAL A 32 5.25 8.60 -13.52
N THR A 33 4.24 8.17 -12.76
CA THR A 33 3.41 7.01 -13.10
C THR A 33 2.25 7.48 -13.96
N LEU A 34 2.27 7.09 -15.23
CA LEU A 34 1.39 7.60 -16.28
C LEU A 34 0.29 6.60 -16.65
N HIS A 35 0.53 5.32 -16.43
CA HIS A 35 -0.36 4.25 -16.89
C HIS A 35 -0.75 3.30 -15.76
N TYR A 36 -2.01 2.87 -15.80
CA TYR A 36 -2.48 1.76 -14.98
C TYR A 36 -2.12 0.42 -15.63
N ASP A 37 -1.32 -0.40 -14.97
CA ASP A 37 -0.91 -1.72 -15.47
C ASP A 37 -1.00 -2.81 -14.39
N PRO A 38 -2.09 -3.60 -14.37
CA PRO A 38 -2.27 -4.71 -13.43
C PRO A 38 -1.61 -6.02 -13.89
N ALA A 39 -0.95 -6.03 -15.05
CA ALA A 39 -0.38 -7.25 -15.60
C ALA A 39 0.71 -7.83 -14.68
N TYR A 40 0.77 -9.15 -14.67
CA TYR A 40 1.83 -9.87 -13.99
C TYR A 40 3.18 -9.51 -14.61
N SER A 41 4.18 -9.28 -13.76
CA SER A 41 5.55 -8.98 -14.20
C SER A 41 6.52 -9.68 -13.26
N ARG A 42 7.52 -10.35 -13.81
CA ARG A 42 8.64 -10.84 -12.99
C ARG A 42 9.49 -9.64 -12.60
N ILE A 43 9.66 -9.43 -11.30
CA ILE A 43 10.40 -8.28 -10.76
C ILE A 43 11.50 -8.75 -9.80
N PRO A 44 12.55 -7.94 -9.57
CA PRO A 44 13.55 -8.23 -8.57
C PRO A 44 12.95 -8.45 -7.17
N PHE A 45 13.74 -9.06 -6.28
CA PHE A 45 13.35 -9.24 -4.90
C PHE A 45 14.59 -9.34 -4.00
N PRO A 46 14.66 -8.61 -2.88
CA PRO A 46 13.72 -7.57 -2.43
C PRO A 46 13.81 -6.29 -3.29
N ASN A 47 13.01 -5.27 -2.97
CA ASN A 47 13.00 -3.96 -3.65
C ASN A 47 12.68 -4.01 -5.15
N GLY A 48 11.94 -5.02 -5.59
CA GLY A 48 11.38 -5.07 -6.93
C GLY A 48 10.33 -4.01 -7.16
N ASP A 49 10.24 -3.57 -8.41
CA ASP A 49 9.19 -2.69 -8.90
C ASP A 49 8.99 -2.95 -10.39
N VAL A 50 7.81 -2.60 -10.89
CA VAL A 50 7.60 -2.41 -12.33
C VAL A 50 8.20 -1.05 -12.74
N PRO A 51 8.43 -0.80 -14.05
CA PRO A 51 8.86 0.53 -14.51
C PRO A 51 8.01 1.66 -13.91
N ARG A 52 8.64 2.72 -13.41
CA ARG A 52 7.98 3.83 -12.69
C ARG A 52 6.85 4.51 -13.49
N ALA A 53 6.95 4.47 -14.83
CA ALA A 53 5.93 4.95 -15.77
C ALA A 53 4.59 4.22 -15.68
N LYS A 54 4.56 3.03 -15.08
CA LYS A 54 3.35 2.20 -14.92
C LYS A 54 3.20 1.68 -13.50
N GLY A 55 2.00 1.19 -13.19
CA GLY A 55 1.69 0.53 -11.92
C GLY A 55 0.21 0.54 -11.62
N VAL A 56 -0.17 0.00 -10.47
CA VAL A 56 -1.53 0.05 -9.92
C VAL A 56 -1.54 0.91 -8.64
N CYS A 57 -2.70 0.99 -7.99
CA CYS A 57 -2.88 1.76 -6.75
C CYS A 57 -1.91 1.37 -5.63
N THR A 58 -1.63 0.07 -5.47
CA THR A 58 -0.71 -0.45 -4.45
C THR A 58 0.74 -0.08 -4.75
N ASP A 59 1.16 -0.02 -6.02
CA ASP A 59 2.54 0.36 -6.38
C ASP A 59 2.85 1.79 -5.92
N VAL A 60 1.86 2.69 -5.97
CA VAL A 60 1.99 4.06 -5.42
C VAL A 60 2.32 4.02 -3.93
N LEU A 61 1.58 3.20 -3.18
CA LEU A 61 1.78 3.00 -1.75
C LEU A 61 3.17 2.38 -1.46
N ILE A 62 3.53 1.31 -2.16
CA ILE A 62 4.79 0.59 -1.99
C ILE A 62 5.99 1.51 -2.24
N ARG A 63 5.96 2.27 -3.34
CA ARG A 63 7.01 3.26 -3.68
C ARG A 63 7.09 4.36 -2.62
N ALA A 64 5.96 4.85 -2.12
CA ALA A 64 5.96 5.87 -1.07
C ALA A 64 6.62 5.38 0.23
N TYR A 65 6.28 4.16 0.69
CA TYR A 65 6.90 3.56 1.86
C TYR A 65 8.40 3.31 1.66
N ARG A 66 8.80 2.84 0.49
CA ARG A 66 10.21 2.59 0.17
C ARG A 66 11.01 3.89 0.11
N ASP A 67 10.53 4.86 -0.65
CA ASP A 67 11.24 6.11 -0.93
C ASP A 67 11.28 7.05 0.29
N ALA A 68 10.26 7.02 1.16
CA ALA A 68 10.19 7.90 2.33
C ALA A 68 10.74 7.27 3.61
N LEU A 69 10.52 5.97 3.80
CA LEU A 69 10.70 5.29 5.10
C LEU A 69 11.71 4.15 5.04
N ALA A 70 12.28 3.85 3.86
CA ALA A 70 13.13 2.68 3.62
C ALA A 70 12.45 1.35 4.00
N LEU A 71 11.11 1.30 3.89
CA LEU A 71 10.32 0.10 4.19
C LEU A 71 9.84 -0.56 2.90
N ASP A 72 10.36 -1.75 2.61
CA ASP A 72 9.95 -2.53 1.44
C ASP A 72 8.72 -3.38 1.73
N LEU A 73 7.54 -2.84 1.41
CA LEU A 73 6.27 -3.59 1.54
C LEU A 73 6.26 -4.88 0.72
N GLN A 74 7.06 -5.01 -0.35
CA GLN A 74 7.22 -6.28 -1.08
C GLN A 74 7.83 -7.36 -0.17
N ALA A 75 8.99 -7.08 0.43
CA ALA A 75 9.67 -8.03 1.31
C ALA A 75 8.91 -8.28 2.62
N LEU A 76 8.40 -7.23 3.25
CA LEU A 76 7.70 -7.31 4.55
C LEU A 76 6.42 -8.15 4.47
N LEU A 77 5.62 -7.93 3.42
CA LEU A 77 4.41 -8.68 3.19
C LEU A 77 4.73 -10.13 2.80
N ASN A 78 5.76 -10.35 1.95
CA ASN A 78 6.18 -11.71 1.59
C ASN A 78 6.65 -12.51 2.81
N ALA A 79 7.41 -11.90 3.71
CA ALA A 79 7.87 -12.53 4.94
C ALA A 79 6.70 -12.94 5.85
N ASP A 80 5.72 -12.06 6.04
CA ASP A 80 4.53 -12.38 6.85
C ASP A 80 3.66 -13.46 6.18
N MET A 81 3.44 -13.38 4.86
CA MET A 81 2.72 -14.41 4.10
C MET A 81 3.44 -15.76 4.14
N ARG A 82 4.78 -15.80 4.12
CA ARG A 82 5.53 -17.06 4.28
C ARG A 82 5.30 -17.70 5.65
N ALA A 83 5.20 -16.88 6.69
CA ALA A 83 4.95 -17.37 8.05
C ALA A 83 3.47 -17.77 8.26
N GLN A 84 2.53 -17.10 7.61
CA GLN A 84 1.09 -17.18 7.91
C GLN A 84 0.20 -17.13 6.66
N PHE A 85 0.57 -17.87 5.60
CA PHE A 85 -0.13 -17.83 4.30
C PHE A 85 -1.64 -18.10 4.42
N ALA A 86 -2.04 -19.00 5.33
CA ALA A 86 -3.43 -19.36 5.56
C ALA A 86 -4.31 -18.20 6.06
N ALA A 87 -3.72 -17.14 6.65
CA ALA A 87 -4.43 -15.96 7.13
C ALA A 87 -4.76 -14.95 6.01
N TYR A 88 -4.20 -15.15 4.81
CA TYR A 88 -4.41 -14.26 3.67
C TYR A 88 -5.55 -14.77 2.78
N PRO A 89 -6.23 -13.87 2.02
CA PRO A 89 -7.27 -14.28 1.09
C PRO A 89 -6.75 -15.31 0.07
N ARG A 90 -7.65 -16.16 -0.46
CA ARG A 90 -7.28 -17.27 -1.36
C ARG A 90 -7.93 -17.19 -2.73
N ASN A 91 -8.54 -16.05 -3.05
CA ASN A 91 -9.34 -15.83 -4.27
C ASN A 91 -8.52 -15.76 -5.58
N TRP A 92 -7.20 -15.96 -5.52
CA TRP A 92 -6.29 -16.06 -6.68
C TRP A 92 -5.69 -17.46 -6.88
N GLY A 93 -6.14 -18.47 -6.12
CA GLY A 93 -5.82 -19.88 -6.40
C GLY A 93 -4.37 -20.32 -6.15
N LEU A 94 -3.54 -19.49 -5.51
CA LEU A 94 -2.15 -19.84 -5.20
C LEU A 94 -2.06 -20.70 -3.93
N ARG A 95 -1.10 -21.63 -3.92
CA ARG A 95 -0.82 -22.52 -2.78
C ARG A 95 0.33 -22.03 -1.89
N SER A 96 1.06 -21.01 -2.33
CA SER A 96 2.15 -20.38 -1.59
C SER A 96 2.30 -18.92 -2.01
N PRO A 97 3.04 -18.09 -1.24
CA PRO A 97 3.29 -16.70 -1.60
C PRO A 97 4.03 -16.54 -2.93
N ASP A 98 3.63 -15.55 -3.72
CA ASP A 98 4.30 -15.10 -4.94
C ASP A 98 4.84 -13.67 -4.77
N ARG A 99 6.16 -13.57 -4.61
CA ARG A 99 6.90 -12.33 -4.42
C ARG A 99 6.76 -11.32 -5.57
N ASN A 100 6.33 -11.75 -6.75
CA ASN A 100 6.17 -10.85 -7.91
C ASN A 100 4.85 -10.07 -7.87
N ILE A 101 3.82 -10.55 -7.15
CA ILE A 101 2.46 -10.01 -7.28
C ILE A 101 1.74 -9.79 -5.94
N ASP A 102 2.12 -10.48 -4.86
CA ASP A 102 1.32 -10.46 -3.63
C ASP A 102 1.14 -9.06 -3.03
N HIS A 103 2.22 -8.30 -2.95
CA HIS A 103 2.22 -6.90 -2.49
C HIS A 103 1.41 -5.96 -3.40
N ARG A 104 1.19 -6.34 -4.67
CA ARG A 104 0.39 -5.56 -5.62
C ARG A 104 -1.11 -5.80 -5.44
N ARG A 105 -1.54 -6.67 -4.53
CA ARG A 105 -2.95 -6.97 -4.23
C ARG A 105 -3.43 -6.20 -2.99
N VAL A 106 -4.42 -5.32 -3.17
CA VAL A 106 -5.01 -4.55 -2.05
C VAL A 106 -5.47 -5.44 -0.88
N PRO A 107 -6.17 -6.57 -1.09
CA PRO A 107 -6.58 -7.42 0.03
C PRO A 107 -5.40 -7.97 0.85
N ASN A 108 -4.26 -8.26 0.21
CA ASN A 108 -3.07 -8.71 0.91
C ASN A 108 -2.49 -7.61 1.80
N LEU A 109 -2.36 -6.39 1.28
CA LEU A 109 -1.87 -5.26 2.06
C LEU A 109 -2.81 -4.95 3.23
N ALA A 110 -4.12 -4.98 3.00
CA ALA A 110 -5.10 -4.78 4.07
C ALA A 110 -4.97 -5.86 5.18
N THR A 111 -4.81 -7.13 4.82
CA THR A 111 -4.54 -8.20 5.80
C THR A 111 -3.22 -8.00 6.53
N TYR A 112 -2.16 -7.63 5.82
CA TYR A 112 -0.86 -7.32 6.42
C TYR A 112 -0.99 -6.18 7.45
N PHE A 113 -1.63 -5.06 7.11
CA PHE A 113 -1.82 -3.94 8.04
C PHE A 113 -2.67 -4.34 9.26
N ARG A 114 -3.74 -5.12 9.10
CA ARG A 114 -4.50 -5.67 10.25
C ARG A 114 -3.61 -6.49 11.17
N ARG A 115 -2.79 -7.37 10.62
CA ARG A 115 -1.86 -8.23 11.37
C ARG A 115 -0.74 -7.45 12.06
N ARG A 116 -0.46 -6.22 11.61
CA ARG A 116 0.43 -5.26 12.29
C ARG A 116 -0.27 -4.37 13.31
N GLY A 117 -1.56 -4.58 13.59
CA GLY A 117 -2.33 -3.75 14.52
C GLY A 117 -2.60 -2.34 13.99
N ALA A 118 -2.51 -2.13 12.68
CA ALA A 118 -2.57 -0.80 12.07
C ALA A 118 -3.97 -0.38 11.62
N ALA A 119 -4.99 -1.23 11.84
CA ALA A 119 -6.36 -0.94 11.43
C ALA A 119 -7.00 0.09 12.36
N LEU A 120 -7.67 1.08 11.77
CA LEU A 120 -8.43 2.11 12.47
C LEU A 120 -9.91 2.02 12.06
N PRO A 121 -10.84 2.48 12.91
CA PRO A 121 -12.23 2.62 12.52
C PRO A 121 -12.38 3.62 11.38
N LEU A 122 -13.29 3.34 10.44
CA LEU A 122 -13.73 4.34 9.47
C LEU A 122 -14.37 5.51 10.23
N PRO A 123 -13.99 6.77 9.95
CA PRO A 123 -14.56 7.90 10.65
C PRO A 123 -16.01 8.13 10.23
N ALA A 124 -16.83 8.63 11.15
CA ALA A 124 -18.23 8.97 10.88
C ALA A 124 -18.39 10.19 9.96
N ALA A 125 -17.37 11.04 9.88
CA ALA A 125 -17.34 12.23 9.05
C ALA A 125 -16.02 12.33 8.26
N PRO A 126 -16.00 12.99 7.09
CA PRO A 126 -14.78 13.15 6.27
C PRO A 126 -13.59 13.77 7.00
N ASP A 127 -13.83 14.66 7.97
CA ASP A 127 -12.76 15.29 8.76
C ASP A 127 -12.09 14.37 9.77
N GLY A 128 -12.66 13.19 10.04
CA GLY A 128 -12.06 12.21 10.96
C GLY A 128 -10.87 11.44 10.37
N TRP A 129 -10.55 11.64 9.08
CA TRP A 129 -9.33 11.13 8.45
C TRP A 129 -8.11 11.98 8.81
N GLN A 130 -6.94 11.35 8.86
CA GLN A 130 -5.66 12.03 9.10
C GLN A 130 -4.77 11.94 7.85
N PRO A 131 -3.99 12.98 7.54
CA PRO A 131 -2.96 12.90 6.51
C PRO A 131 -2.03 11.70 6.75
N GLY A 132 -1.77 10.94 5.69
CA GLY A 132 -0.95 9.73 5.72
C GLY A 132 -1.73 8.45 6.04
N ASP A 133 -3.01 8.54 6.41
CA ASP A 133 -3.86 7.36 6.51
C ASP A 133 -3.97 6.65 5.16
N ILE A 134 -4.04 5.34 5.19
CA ILE A 134 -4.26 4.49 4.03
C ILE A 134 -5.72 4.09 4.02
N PHE A 135 -6.42 4.33 2.92
CA PHE A 135 -7.77 3.84 2.74
C PHE A 135 -7.79 2.59 1.86
N THR A 136 -8.79 1.74 2.02
CA THR A 136 -9.17 0.76 1.00
C THR A 136 -10.63 0.97 0.62
N SER A 137 -10.97 0.69 -0.64
CA SER A 137 -12.33 0.83 -1.16
C SER A 137 -12.64 -0.22 -2.23
N LEU A 138 -13.89 -0.23 -2.71
CA LEU A 138 -14.36 -1.09 -3.80
C LEU A 138 -14.91 -0.27 -4.96
N ILE A 139 -14.14 -0.12 -6.03
CA ILE A 139 -14.58 0.58 -7.25
C ILE A 139 -15.73 -0.22 -7.87
N GLY A 140 -16.84 0.46 -8.14
CA GLY A 140 -18.06 -0.16 -8.64
C GLY A 140 -18.59 -1.29 -7.73
N GLY A 141 -18.26 -1.23 -6.44
CA GLY A 141 -18.64 -2.24 -5.45
C GLY A 141 -17.89 -3.57 -5.53
N ARG A 142 -16.88 -3.71 -6.41
CA ARG A 142 -16.23 -5.01 -6.66
C ARG A 142 -14.72 -5.00 -6.81
N LEU A 143 -14.11 -3.94 -7.33
CA LEU A 143 -12.66 -3.92 -7.59
C LEU A 143 -11.91 -3.29 -6.41
N PRO A 144 -11.03 -4.03 -5.70
CA PRO A 144 -10.27 -3.49 -4.59
C PRO A 144 -9.36 -2.33 -5.01
N HIS A 145 -9.39 -1.26 -4.23
CA HIS A 145 -8.60 -0.05 -4.46
C HIS A 145 -8.01 0.49 -3.16
N THR A 146 -6.93 1.26 -3.26
CA THR A 146 -6.25 1.87 -2.11
C THR A 146 -5.53 3.15 -2.50
N GLY A 147 -5.09 3.91 -1.50
CA GLY A 147 -4.29 5.11 -1.67
C GLY A 147 -3.97 5.73 -0.31
N ILE A 148 -3.35 6.91 -0.35
CA ILE A 148 -2.93 7.65 0.84
C ILE A 148 -3.76 8.93 0.95
N VAL A 149 -4.28 9.23 2.14
CA VAL A 149 -4.91 10.52 2.45
C VAL A 149 -3.84 11.61 2.44
N SER A 150 -4.08 12.65 1.65
CA SER A 150 -3.18 13.79 1.50
C SER A 150 -3.22 14.72 2.71
N ASP A 151 -2.21 15.60 2.80
CA ASP A 151 -2.20 16.79 3.66
C ASP A 151 -2.85 18.02 2.97
N ARG A 152 -3.44 17.85 1.78
CA ARG A 152 -4.19 18.87 1.06
C ARG A 152 -5.69 18.60 1.09
N ARG A 153 -6.48 19.67 1.00
CA ARG A 153 -7.94 19.63 0.99
C ARG A 153 -8.51 20.05 -0.37
N GLY A 154 -9.62 19.43 -0.74
CA GLY A 154 -10.51 19.82 -1.82
C GLY A 154 -11.90 20.20 -1.28
N PRO A 155 -12.88 20.42 -2.17
CA PRO A 155 -14.24 20.80 -1.78
C PRO A 155 -14.96 19.79 -0.88
N ASN A 156 -14.68 18.48 -1.02
CA ASN A 156 -15.37 17.44 -0.25
C ASN A 156 -14.53 16.86 0.91
N GLY A 157 -13.40 17.50 1.25
CA GLY A 157 -12.56 17.11 2.38
C GLY A 157 -11.10 16.87 1.99
N TRP A 158 -10.46 15.88 2.61
CA TRP A 158 -9.08 15.52 2.31
C TRP A 158 -8.95 14.94 0.90
N LEU A 159 -7.96 15.42 0.13
CA LEU A 159 -7.59 14.78 -1.13
C LEU A 159 -6.94 13.41 -0.87
N VAL A 160 -6.88 12.57 -1.90
CA VAL A 160 -6.18 11.28 -1.86
C VAL A 160 -5.16 11.19 -2.97
N ILE A 161 -4.06 10.49 -2.70
CA ILE A 161 -3.03 10.15 -3.67
C ILE A 161 -3.13 8.67 -4.02
N HIS A 162 -3.45 8.37 -5.27
CA HIS A 162 -3.71 7.02 -5.76
C HIS A 162 -3.53 6.93 -7.28
N ASN A 163 -3.61 5.71 -7.82
CA ASN A 163 -3.67 5.46 -9.27
C ASN A 163 -4.85 4.53 -9.57
N ILE A 164 -5.80 4.98 -10.39
CA ILE A 164 -7.05 4.28 -10.74
C ILE A 164 -7.30 4.25 -12.27
N GLY A 165 -6.26 4.44 -13.09
CA GLY A 165 -6.40 4.36 -14.55
C GLY A 165 -5.46 5.29 -15.30
N ALA A 166 -5.61 6.59 -15.06
CA ALA A 166 -4.91 7.65 -15.78
C ALA A 166 -3.65 8.15 -15.03
N GLY A 167 -2.87 7.22 -14.49
CA GLY A 167 -1.65 7.50 -13.73
C GLY A 167 -1.92 7.90 -12.27
N THR A 168 -0.85 8.25 -11.55
CA THR A 168 -0.97 8.72 -10.17
C THR A 168 -1.53 10.13 -10.14
N ARG A 169 -2.54 10.35 -9.31
CA ARG A 169 -3.24 11.62 -9.12
C ARG A 169 -3.34 11.96 -7.64
N GLU A 170 -3.49 13.26 -7.39
CA GLU A 170 -3.90 13.80 -6.11
C GLU A 170 -5.25 14.50 -6.32
N GLU A 171 -6.34 13.87 -5.90
CA GLU A 171 -7.70 14.31 -6.27
C GLU A 171 -8.74 14.03 -5.17
N ASP A 172 -9.90 14.66 -5.31
CA ASP A 172 -11.01 14.57 -4.36
C ASP A 172 -11.85 13.31 -4.62
N ALA A 173 -11.31 12.15 -4.23
CA ALA A 173 -11.87 10.84 -4.56
C ALA A 173 -12.01 9.88 -3.36
N LEU A 174 -11.78 10.35 -2.12
CA LEU A 174 -11.79 9.49 -0.93
C LEU A 174 -13.13 8.77 -0.73
N SER A 175 -14.23 9.49 -0.98
CA SER A 175 -15.61 9.00 -0.82
C SER A 175 -16.26 8.59 -2.14
N ALA A 176 -15.51 8.53 -3.25
CA ALA A 176 -16.07 8.20 -4.58
C ALA A 176 -16.52 6.74 -4.70
N HIS A 177 -16.01 5.87 -3.82
CA HIS A 177 -16.31 4.44 -3.80
C HIS A 177 -16.50 3.93 -2.36
N PRO A 178 -17.30 2.86 -2.14
CA PRO A 178 -17.49 2.27 -0.82
C PRO A 178 -16.16 1.96 -0.13
N LEU A 179 -15.92 2.61 1.01
CA LEU A 179 -14.75 2.40 1.85
C LEU A 179 -14.86 1.05 2.58
N THR A 180 -13.76 0.31 2.63
CA THR A 180 -13.67 -1.02 3.26
C THR A 180 -12.62 -1.12 4.36
N GLY A 181 -11.83 -0.07 4.54
CA GLY A 181 -10.78 -0.06 5.55
C GLY A 181 -10.06 1.28 5.64
N ARG A 182 -9.52 1.52 6.83
CA ARG A 182 -8.60 2.60 7.15
C ARG A 182 -7.44 2.03 7.95
N PHE A 183 -6.23 2.43 7.59
CA PHE A 183 -5.01 1.98 8.24
C PHE A 183 -4.05 3.14 8.48
N ARG A 184 -3.27 3.07 9.54
CA ARG A 184 -2.13 3.97 9.79
C ARG A 184 -0.97 3.13 10.30
N TRP A 185 0.12 3.07 9.53
CA TRP A 185 1.22 2.15 9.81
C TRP A 185 2.59 2.82 9.63
N ALA A 186 3.50 2.56 10.58
CA ALA A 186 4.89 3.00 10.55
C ALA A 186 5.12 4.51 10.34
N ILE A 187 4.12 5.34 10.66
CA ILE A 187 4.20 6.81 10.62
C ILE A 187 3.62 7.43 11.89
N ALA A 188 4.13 8.61 12.26
CA ALA A 188 3.59 9.51 13.27
C ALA A 188 2.78 10.60 12.56
#